data_AF-A3TNA6-F1
#
_entry.id   AF-A3TNA6-F1
#
_cell.length_a   1.000
_cell.length_b   1.000
_cell.length_c   1.000
_cell.angle_alpha   90.00
_cell.angle_beta   90.00
_cell.angle_gamma   90.00
#
_symmetry.space_group_name_H-M   'P 1'
#
loop_
_entity.id
_entity.type
_entity.pdbx_description
1 polymer ?
#
loop_
_entity_poly.entity_id
_entity_poly.type
_entity_poly.pdbx_seq_one_letter_code
_entity_poly.pdbx_strand_id
1 'polypeptide(L)'
;MRILRSLGVAAVAALAATGTGAAVAQAGDGVGLSGTQLAADQIGRSANVQHLFNTPHAGPLAGATGSDIAFSGNKAFVGNYNGFVIYDVTKPASPTKLATVSCPGSQNDITISGNLLYLSTDSSRSDTSCASTAAPVTEKASWEGIKIFDVSDPTNPKYLKAVETSCGSHTNTLVPGGKDTDYIYVSSYSPRAEYPDCQPPHDSISIIEVPKANPTAAKVVAEPNLFPDGGNPGGTQPSGDSYSATTGCHDITAYPSKKIAAGACMGDGVIFDISNPVAPKVIETVQDTTNFAFWHSATFNNKGTKVVFTDELGGGGRATCNTTVGPNRGANAIFDLSSDNQLTFKSYYKIQRHQFDSENCVAHNGSLIPVNGRDVMVQSWYMGGTSFWDFTDSENPREIGYFERGPNGGAGGGGGGTWSSYYYNGHVYSSDLGKGFDVLKITDPSLKKAADVKMNELNPQSQPVYQTR
;
A
#
# COMPACT_ATOMS: atom_id res chain seq x y z
N MET A 1 -34.29 44.36 -54.07
CA MET A 1 -34.81 43.74 -55.32
C MET A 1 -33.72 42.79 -55.79
N ARG A 2 -33.75 41.46 -55.77
CA ARG A 2 -34.71 40.34 -55.59
C ARG A 2 -33.89 39.21 -54.90
N ILE A 3 -34.30 38.62 -53.77
CA ILE A 3 -35.23 37.49 -53.56
C ILE A 3 -34.96 36.23 -54.41
N LEU A 4 -34.51 35.16 -53.74
CA LEU A 4 -34.86 33.73 -53.88
C LEU A 4 -34.38 33.09 -52.54
N ARG A 5 -35.17 32.67 -51.52
CA ARG A 5 -36.22 31.62 -51.39
C ARG A 5 -35.86 30.32 -52.12
N SER A 6 -35.85 29.11 -51.56
CA SER A 6 -36.08 28.50 -50.22
C SER A 6 -36.09 26.97 -50.43
N LEU A 7 -35.76 26.15 -49.41
CA LEU A 7 -36.05 24.69 -49.19
C LEU A 7 -34.78 24.07 -48.56
N GLY A 8 -34.72 23.48 -47.36
CA GLY A 8 -35.74 22.90 -46.49
C GLY A 8 -35.48 21.40 -46.35
N VAL A 9 -34.65 20.96 -45.40
CA VAL A 9 -34.63 19.58 -44.86
C VAL A 9 -34.21 19.63 -43.39
N ALA A 10 -35.05 19.09 -42.52
CA ALA A 10 -34.77 18.86 -41.11
C ALA A 10 -33.91 17.59 -40.93
N ALA A 11 -32.98 17.62 -39.98
CA ALA A 11 -32.41 16.39 -39.40
C ALA A 11 -32.24 16.57 -37.88
N VAL A 12 -32.82 15.62 -37.17
CA VAL A 12 -32.81 15.43 -35.71
C VAL A 12 -31.62 14.52 -35.35
N ALA A 13 -31.15 14.59 -34.09
CA ALA A 13 -30.30 13.64 -33.37
C ALA A 13 -28.79 13.68 -33.71
N ALA A 14 -27.84 13.48 -32.78
CA ALA A 14 -27.85 13.26 -31.34
C ALA A 14 -26.50 13.72 -30.78
N LEU A 15 -26.50 14.27 -29.57
CA LEU A 15 -25.30 14.45 -28.75
C LEU A 15 -24.87 13.06 -28.26
N ALA A 16 -23.75 12.55 -28.76
CA ALA A 16 -23.08 11.39 -28.20
C ALA A 16 -21.59 11.74 -28.01
N ALA A 17 -21.27 12.33 -26.86
CA ALA A 17 -19.91 12.34 -26.35
C ALA A 17 -19.64 10.99 -25.69
N THR A 18 -19.37 9.96 -26.49
CA THR A 18 -18.81 8.72 -25.99
C THR A 18 -17.34 8.95 -25.70
N GLY A 19 -16.94 8.76 -24.44
CA GLY A 19 -15.55 8.80 -24.00
C GLY A 19 -14.71 7.84 -24.82
N THR A 20 -13.83 8.38 -25.65
CA THR A 20 -12.77 7.64 -26.29
C THR A 20 -11.67 7.43 -25.26
N GLY A 21 -11.61 6.22 -24.69
CA GLY A 21 -10.33 5.71 -24.22
C GLY A 21 -9.35 5.76 -25.39
N ALA A 22 -8.24 6.46 -25.22
CA ALA A 22 -7.20 6.47 -26.23
C ALA A 22 -6.56 5.07 -26.24
N ALA A 23 -6.84 4.29 -27.28
CA ALA A 23 -6.06 3.11 -27.60
C ALA A 23 -4.69 3.59 -28.12
N VAL A 24 -3.75 3.80 -27.20
CA VAL A 24 -2.34 3.86 -27.58
C VAL A 24 -1.96 2.45 -27.99
N ALA A 25 -1.56 2.24 -29.24
CA ALA A 25 -1.08 0.97 -29.73
C ALA A 25 0.14 0.54 -28.91
N GLN A 26 -0.03 -0.40 -27.98
CA GLN A 26 1.09 -1.05 -27.31
C GLN A 26 1.54 -2.24 -28.15
N ALA A 27 2.85 -2.32 -28.37
CA ALA A 27 3.50 -3.58 -28.71
C ALA A 27 2.98 -4.66 -27.76
N GLY A 28 2.62 -5.83 -28.28
CA GLY A 28 2.09 -6.92 -27.45
C GLY A 28 3.01 -7.20 -26.26
N ASP A 29 2.42 -7.69 -25.16
CA ASP A 29 3.15 -8.02 -23.94
C ASP A 29 4.46 -8.77 -24.25
N GLY A 30 5.56 -8.30 -23.66
CA GLY A 30 6.85 -8.98 -23.63
C GLY A 30 6.79 -10.21 -22.74
N VAL A 31 6.12 -11.27 -23.19
CA VAL A 31 6.02 -12.53 -22.44
C VAL A 31 7.41 -13.15 -22.31
N GLY A 32 7.88 -13.31 -21.07
CA GLY A 32 9.23 -13.79 -20.76
C GLY A 32 10.33 -12.73 -20.87
N LEU A 33 9.98 -11.48 -21.17
CA LEU A 33 10.89 -10.34 -21.05
C LEU A 33 10.74 -9.69 -19.67
N SER A 34 11.83 -9.18 -19.11
CA SER A 34 11.86 -8.53 -17.81
C SER A 34 12.99 -7.52 -17.69
N GLY A 35 12.87 -6.57 -16.78
CA GLY A 35 13.93 -5.63 -16.42
C GLY A 35 14.59 -4.95 -17.62
N THR A 36 15.93 -5.01 -17.69
CA THR A 36 16.72 -4.36 -18.76
C THR A 36 16.48 -4.86 -20.18
N GLN A 37 15.61 -5.88 -20.37
CA GLN A 37 15.17 -6.34 -21.69
C GLN A 37 13.97 -5.54 -22.22
N LEU A 38 13.29 -4.78 -21.38
CA LEU A 38 12.08 -4.05 -21.73
C LEU A 38 12.39 -2.67 -22.29
N ALA A 39 11.69 -2.28 -23.34
CA ALA A 39 11.63 -0.89 -23.76
C ALA A 39 10.79 -0.06 -22.77
N ALA A 40 10.92 1.26 -22.83
CA ALA A 40 10.13 2.16 -22.01
C ALA A 40 8.62 1.88 -22.15
N ASP A 41 7.91 1.82 -21.02
CA ASP A 41 6.49 1.45 -20.90
C ASP A 41 6.07 0.09 -21.49
N GLN A 42 7.01 -0.73 -21.98
CA GLN A 42 6.70 -2.07 -22.48
C GLN A 42 6.32 -2.97 -21.31
N ILE A 43 5.16 -3.63 -21.41
CA ILE A 43 4.73 -4.62 -20.43
C ILE A 43 5.61 -5.86 -20.56
N GLY A 44 6.26 -6.27 -19.46
CA GLY A 44 6.94 -7.54 -19.30
C GLY A 44 6.16 -8.43 -18.33
N ARG A 45 6.00 -9.71 -18.65
CA ARG A 45 5.32 -10.64 -17.73
C ARG A 45 5.68 -12.09 -17.95
N SER A 46 5.52 -12.90 -16.91
CA SER A 46 5.57 -14.36 -17.05
C SER A 46 4.39 -14.91 -17.87
N ALA A 47 4.58 -16.06 -18.52
CA ALA A 47 3.53 -16.71 -19.33
C ALA A 47 2.29 -17.11 -18.50
N ASN A 48 2.47 -17.38 -17.21
CA ASN A 48 1.41 -17.72 -16.26
C ASN A 48 0.80 -16.49 -15.56
N VAL A 49 1.12 -15.26 -16.00
CA VAL A 49 0.50 -14.02 -15.48
C VAL A 49 -0.21 -13.33 -16.62
N GLN A 50 -1.44 -12.88 -16.40
CA GLN A 50 -2.25 -12.14 -17.36
C GLN A 50 -2.49 -10.73 -16.81
N HIS A 51 -2.26 -9.72 -17.65
CA HIS A 51 -2.71 -8.36 -17.41
C HIS A 51 -4.10 -8.21 -18.03
N LEU A 52 -5.12 -8.07 -17.18
CA LEU A 52 -6.52 -8.08 -17.61
C LEU A 52 -7.04 -6.69 -17.93
N PHE A 53 -6.59 -5.69 -17.17
CA PHE A 53 -7.12 -4.34 -17.24
C PHE A 53 -6.17 -3.34 -16.59
N ASN A 54 -6.10 -2.13 -17.14
CA ASN A 54 -5.48 -0.97 -16.53
C ASN A 54 -6.44 0.23 -16.64
N THR A 55 -6.53 1.05 -15.61
CA THR A 55 -7.14 2.39 -15.67
C THR A 55 -6.17 3.44 -15.13
N PRO A 56 -5.71 4.38 -15.97
CA PRO A 56 -4.87 5.48 -15.53
C PRO A 56 -5.57 6.38 -14.50
N HIS A 57 -4.76 7.08 -13.71
CA HIS A 57 -5.25 8.21 -12.90
C HIS A 57 -5.91 9.25 -13.81
N ALA A 58 -7.07 9.76 -13.38
CA ALA A 58 -7.89 10.67 -14.20
C ALA A 58 -8.61 11.72 -13.35
N GLY A 59 -9.04 12.79 -13.99
CA GLY A 59 -9.77 13.89 -13.34
C GLY A 59 -8.92 14.55 -12.25
N PRO A 60 -9.46 14.82 -11.05
CA PRO A 60 -8.76 15.54 -9.99
C PRO A 60 -7.55 14.78 -9.40
N LEU A 61 -7.41 13.49 -9.71
CA LEU A 61 -6.30 12.65 -9.25
C LEU A 61 -5.23 12.43 -10.33
N ALA A 62 -5.41 12.99 -11.53
CA ALA A 62 -4.46 12.82 -12.61
C ALA A 62 -3.08 13.40 -12.24
N GLY A 63 -2.02 12.63 -12.51
CA GLY A 63 -0.63 13.04 -12.27
C GLY A 63 -0.17 13.02 -10.81
N ALA A 64 -1.00 12.54 -9.89
CA ALA A 64 -0.61 12.30 -8.50
C ALA A 64 -0.24 10.82 -8.28
N THR A 65 0.60 10.57 -7.27
CA THR A 65 1.09 9.24 -6.92
C THR A 65 -0.04 8.35 -6.40
N GLY A 66 -0.18 7.14 -6.97
CA GLY A 66 -1.03 6.09 -6.42
C GLY A 66 -0.50 5.56 -5.09
N SER A 67 -1.40 5.24 -4.17
CA SER A 67 -1.06 4.73 -2.82
C SER A 67 -1.93 3.51 -2.50
N ASP A 68 -2.07 3.13 -1.22
CA ASP A 68 -2.50 1.78 -0.86
C ASP A 68 -3.96 1.41 -1.22
N ILE A 69 -4.29 0.12 -1.19
CA ILE A 69 -5.60 -0.44 -1.56
C ILE A 69 -6.24 -1.23 -0.42
N ALA A 70 -7.52 -0.97 -0.15
CA ALA A 70 -8.38 -1.80 0.68
C ALA A 70 -9.56 -2.40 -0.12
N PHE A 71 -10.17 -3.48 0.38
CA PHE A 71 -11.29 -4.16 -0.29
C PHE A 71 -12.48 -4.40 0.64
N SER A 72 -13.70 -4.23 0.12
CA SER A 72 -14.93 -4.65 0.79
C SER A 72 -15.99 -5.08 -0.23
N GLY A 73 -16.53 -6.29 -0.05
CA GLY A 73 -17.39 -6.98 -1.01
C GLY A 73 -16.73 -7.08 -2.39
N ASN A 74 -17.38 -6.52 -3.40
CA ASN A 74 -16.85 -6.42 -4.76
C ASN A 74 -16.22 -5.05 -5.06
N LYS A 75 -15.67 -4.36 -4.04
CA LYS A 75 -15.08 -3.03 -4.22
C LYS A 75 -13.61 -3.02 -3.88
N ALA A 76 -12.86 -2.23 -4.66
CA ALA A 76 -11.51 -1.82 -4.33
C ALA A 76 -11.53 -0.30 -4.05
N PHE A 77 -10.95 0.10 -2.92
CA PHE A 77 -10.75 1.48 -2.50
C PHE A 77 -9.27 1.78 -2.70
N VAL A 78 -8.96 2.60 -3.69
CA VAL A 78 -7.59 2.80 -4.19
C VAL A 78 -7.15 4.21 -3.84
N GLY A 79 -6.12 4.31 -3.00
CA GLY A 79 -5.52 5.55 -2.56
C GLY A 79 -4.74 6.26 -3.64
N ASN A 80 -4.63 7.58 -3.49
CA ASN A 80 -3.83 8.45 -4.32
C ASN A 80 -3.46 9.70 -3.50
N TYR A 81 -2.29 10.29 -3.67
CA TYR A 81 -1.84 11.43 -2.85
C TYR A 81 -2.81 12.64 -2.87
N ASN A 82 -3.66 12.73 -3.89
CA ASN A 82 -4.71 13.75 -4.02
C ASN A 82 -6.12 13.29 -3.59
N GLY A 83 -6.34 12.04 -3.21
CA GLY A 83 -7.61 11.53 -2.67
C GLY A 83 -7.76 10.02 -2.85
N PHE A 84 -8.89 9.56 -3.36
CA PHE A 84 -9.09 8.13 -3.63
C PHE A 84 -10.15 7.84 -4.69
N VAL A 85 -10.12 6.61 -5.19
CA VAL A 85 -11.10 6.09 -6.16
C VAL A 85 -11.74 4.82 -5.61
N ILE A 86 -13.05 4.67 -5.84
CA ILE A 86 -13.76 3.42 -5.55
C ILE A 86 -14.09 2.74 -6.87
N TYR A 87 -13.64 1.50 -7.03
CA TYR A 87 -13.96 0.66 -8.18
C TYR A 87 -14.88 -0.50 -7.77
N ASP A 88 -15.88 -0.80 -8.59
CA ASP A 88 -16.57 -2.09 -8.60
C ASP A 88 -15.73 -3.08 -9.42
N VAL A 89 -15.27 -4.13 -8.76
CA VAL A 89 -14.43 -5.20 -9.31
C VAL A 89 -15.19 -6.51 -9.51
N THR A 90 -16.54 -6.48 -9.55
CA THR A 90 -17.39 -7.66 -9.85
C THR A 90 -17.01 -8.31 -11.19
N LYS A 91 -16.56 -7.51 -12.16
CA LYS A 91 -15.98 -7.98 -13.43
C LYS A 91 -14.50 -7.56 -13.48
N PRO A 92 -13.56 -8.40 -13.01
CA PRO A 92 -12.15 -8.00 -12.88
C PRO A 92 -11.47 -7.59 -14.19
N ALA A 93 -11.90 -8.14 -15.34
CA ALA A 93 -11.39 -7.74 -16.65
C ALA A 93 -11.99 -6.41 -17.18
N SER A 94 -12.97 -5.83 -16.48
CA SER A 94 -13.57 -4.54 -16.81
C SER A 94 -14.18 -3.90 -15.55
N PRO A 95 -13.37 -3.53 -14.55
CA PRO A 95 -13.83 -2.80 -13.37
C PRO A 95 -14.55 -1.51 -13.74
N THR A 96 -15.54 -1.12 -12.95
CA THR A 96 -16.29 0.13 -13.16
C THR A 96 -15.97 1.10 -12.04
N LYS A 97 -15.60 2.34 -12.37
CA LYS A 97 -15.39 3.38 -11.39
C LYS A 97 -16.72 3.85 -10.80
N LEU A 98 -16.87 3.79 -9.49
CA LEU A 98 -18.08 4.21 -8.76
C LEU A 98 -18.00 5.67 -8.32
N ALA A 99 -16.85 6.07 -7.76
CA ALA A 99 -16.62 7.43 -7.28
C ALA A 99 -15.15 7.83 -7.41
N THR A 100 -14.91 9.13 -7.53
CA THR A 100 -13.59 9.75 -7.39
C THR A 100 -13.72 10.85 -6.35
N VAL A 101 -12.97 10.75 -5.26
CA VAL A 101 -12.96 11.74 -4.18
C VAL A 101 -11.64 12.49 -4.24
N SER A 102 -11.71 13.81 -4.44
CA SER A 102 -10.57 14.71 -4.30
C SER A 102 -10.43 15.09 -2.84
N CYS A 103 -9.37 14.65 -2.17
CA CYS A 103 -9.04 15.01 -0.81
C CYS A 103 -7.51 15.02 -0.66
N PRO A 104 -6.83 16.09 -1.11
CA PRO A 104 -5.38 16.14 -1.07
C PRO A 104 -4.88 16.10 0.36
N GLY A 105 -3.86 15.27 0.57
CA GLY A 105 -3.43 14.99 1.92
C GLY A 105 -2.23 14.08 2.05
N SER A 106 -1.73 13.45 0.97
CA SER A 106 -0.52 12.59 0.89
C SER A 106 -0.04 12.03 2.23
N GLN A 107 0.00 10.74 2.48
CA GLN A 107 0.07 9.67 1.48
C GLN A 107 -1.30 9.17 1.01
N ASN A 108 -2.36 9.45 1.77
CA ASN A 108 -3.72 8.97 1.48
C ASN A 108 -3.84 7.44 1.40
N ASP A 109 -3.06 6.74 2.22
CA ASP A 109 -3.28 5.31 2.48
C ASP A 109 -4.65 5.05 3.11
N ILE A 110 -5.26 3.93 2.73
CA ILE A 110 -6.66 3.63 2.97
C ILE A 110 -6.83 2.34 3.75
N THR A 111 -7.71 2.39 4.73
CA THR A 111 -8.26 1.23 5.43
C THR A 111 -9.79 1.29 5.45
N ILE A 112 -10.45 0.13 5.34
CA ILE A 112 -11.91 0.00 5.38
C ILE A 112 -12.36 -0.85 6.58
N SER A 113 -13.47 -0.48 7.22
CA SER A 113 -14.17 -1.30 8.22
C SER A 113 -15.68 -1.18 8.03
N GLY A 114 -16.27 -2.17 7.35
CA GLY A 114 -17.67 -2.13 6.95
C GLY A 114 -17.97 -0.93 6.05
N ASN A 115 -18.72 0.04 6.58
CA ASN A 115 -19.09 1.27 5.86
C ASN A 115 -18.17 2.46 6.17
N LEU A 116 -17.15 2.29 7.02
CA LEU A 116 -16.22 3.36 7.37
C LEU A 116 -14.93 3.21 6.60
N LEU A 117 -14.47 4.31 6.01
CA LEU A 117 -13.16 4.43 5.37
C LEU A 117 -12.30 5.40 6.18
N TYR A 118 -11.07 4.98 6.47
CA TYR A 118 -10.04 5.77 7.14
C TYR A 118 -8.98 6.14 6.11
N LEU A 119 -8.71 7.44 5.98
CA LEU A 119 -7.78 8.00 5.02
C LEU A 119 -6.66 8.74 5.75
N SER A 120 -5.43 8.29 5.55
CA SER A 120 -4.20 8.96 6.02
C SER A 120 -4.06 10.37 5.44
N THR A 121 -3.64 11.34 6.26
CA THR A 121 -3.14 12.64 5.83
C THR A 121 -1.77 12.85 6.49
N ASP A 122 -0.71 12.85 5.67
CA ASP A 122 0.71 12.96 6.06
C ASP A 122 1.36 14.19 5.40
N SER A 123 0.54 15.21 5.14
CA SER A 123 1.03 16.49 4.65
C SER A 123 0.23 17.63 5.27
N SER A 124 0.94 18.57 5.86
CA SER A 124 0.40 19.72 6.58
C SER A 124 -0.61 20.52 5.75
N ARG A 125 -1.84 20.63 6.28
CA ARG A 125 -3.00 21.26 5.62
C ARG A 125 -3.48 22.52 6.34
N SER A 126 -4.10 23.44 5.61
CA SER A 126 -4.71 24.67 6.15
C SER A 126 -5.89 24.43 7.10
N ASP A 127 -6.60 23.32 6.93
CA ASP A 127 -7.78 22.93 7.69
C ASP A 127 -8.09 21.45 7.44
N THR A 128 -9.12 20.94 8.13
CA THR A 128 -9.50 19.52 8.09
C THR A 128 -10.27 19.10 6.82
N SER A 129 -10.71 20.04 5.99
CA SER A 129 -11.55 19.72 4.83
C SER A 129 -10.77 19.09 3.68
N CYS A 130 -11.49 18.47 2.74
CA CYS A 130 -10.91 18.02 1.46
C CYS A 130 -10.63 19.16 0.46
N ALA A 131 -11.08 20.39 0.78
CA ALA A 131 -10.76 21.59 0.02
C ALA A 131 -9.56 22.37 0.59
N SER A 132 -8.96 21.88 1.68
CA SER A 132 -7.77 22.46 2.30
C SER A 132 -6.64 22.63 1.29
N THR A 133 -5.76 23.58 1.53
CA THR A 133 -4.52 23.79 0.77
C THR A 133 -3.31 23.35 1.58
N ALA A 134 -2.17 23.16 0.92
CA ALA A 134 -0.92 22.92 1.63
C ALA A 134 -0.60 24.11 2.55
N ALA A 135 -0.14 23.82 3.77
CA ALA A 135 0.28 24.80 4.76
C ALA A 135 1.67 24.41 5.31
N PRO A 136 2.49 25.37 5.77
CA PRO A 136 3.77 25.05 6.40
C PRO A 136 3.59 24.17 7.63
N VAL A 137 4.38 23.11 7.75
CA VAL A 137 4.35 22.19 8.90
C VAL A 137 4.81 22.88 10.20
N THR A 138 5.50 24.02 10.10
CA THR A 138 5.93 24.84 11.24
C THR A 138 4.82 25.74 11.80
N GLU A 139 3.65 25.81 11.15
CA GLU A 139 2.51 26.60 11.60
C GLU A 139 1.64 25.77 12.55
N LYS A 140 1.46 26.21 13.81
CA LYS A 140 0.69 25.46 14.82
C LYS A 140 -0.79 25.25 14.45
N ALA A 141 -1.33 26.07 13.56
CA ALA A 141 -2.71 25.96 13.11
C ALA A 141 -2.89 24.98 11.94
N SER A 142 -1.79 24.49 11.35
CA SER A 142 -1.84 23.45 10.33
C SER A 142 -2.33 22.14 10.93
N TRP A 143 -2.86 21.26 10.07
CA TRP A 143 -3.51 20.03 10.49
C TRP A 143 -3.03 18.83 9.66
N GLU A 144 -2.81 17.69 10.32
CA GLU A 144 -2.52 16.36 9.75
C GLU A 144 -3.21 15.27 10.59
N GLY A 145 -3.36 14.04 10.06
CA GLY A 145 -3.94 12.92 10.80
C GLY A 145 -4.88 12.05 9.96
N ILE A 146 -6.00 11.59 10.54
CA ILE A 146 -6.95 10.70 9.86
C ILE A 146 -8.23 11.42 9.46
N LYS A 147 -8.68 11.21 8.22
CA LYS A 147 -10.02 11.57 7.75
C LYS A 147 -10.92 10.33 7.69
N ILE A 148 -12.14 10.46 8.19
CA ILE A 148 -13.14 9.38 8.25
C ILE A 148 -14.28 9.68 7.28
N PHE A 149 -14.62 8.70 6.45
CA PHE A 149 -15.73 8.76 5.51
C PHE A 149 -16.74 7.64 5.76
N ASP A 150 -18.02 7.94 5.58
CA ASP A 150 -19.07 6.95 5.37
C ASP A 150 -19.15 6.61 3.88
N VAL A 151 -18.94 5.33 3.56
CA VAL A 151 -19.00 4.76 2.21
C VAL A 151 -20.11 3.72 2.05
N SER A 152 -21.14 3.77 2.91
CA SER A 152 -22.36 2.96 2.76
C SER A 152 -23.03 3.11 1.40
N ASP A 153 -23.00 4.34 0.84
CA ASP A 153 -23.19 4.58 -0.58
C ASP A 153 -21.81 4.81 -1.26
N PRO A 154 -21.26 3.77 -1.93
CA PRO A 154 -19.94 3.83 -2.56
C PRO A 154 -19.89 4.76 -3.78
N THR A 155 -21.04 5.21 -4.30
CA THR A 155 -21.11 6.17 -5.40
C THR A 155 -21.09 7.61 -4.91
N ASN A 156 -21.33 7.83 -3.61
CA ASN A 156 -21.35 9.13 -2.98
C ASN A 156 -20.75 9.10 -1.56
N PRO A 157 -19.42 8.88 -1.42
CA PRO A 157 -18.74 8.90 -0.14
C PRO A 157 -18.97 10.20 0.64
N LYS A 158 -19.28 10.11 1.93
CA LYS A 158 -19.56 11.26 2.79
C LYS A 158 -18.45 11.46 3.80
N TYR A 159 -17.81 12.62 3.77
CA TYR A 159 -16.87 13.03 4.80
C TYR A 159 -17.59 13.21 6.15
N LEU A 160 -17.10 12.58 7.21
CA LEU A 160 -17.71 12.62 8.54
C LEU A 160 -16.92 13.51 9.51
N LYS A 161 -15.62 13.23 9.64
CA LYS A 161 -14.78 13.77 10.72
C LYS A 161 -13.31 13.64 10.36
N ALA A 162 -12.51 14.56 10.88
CA ALA A 162 -11.06 14.45 10.97
C ALA A 162 -10.65 14.29 12.43
N VAL A 163 -9.61 13.49 12.65
CA VAL A 163 -8.92 13.30 13.93
C VAL A 163 -7.46 13.71 13.71
N GLU A 164 -7.05 14.76 14.40
CA GLU A 164 -5.66 15.23 14.41
C GLU A 164 -4.77 14.29 15.21
N THR A 165 -3.54 14.11 14.74
CA THR A 165 -2.47 13.34 15.41
C THR A 165 -1.20 14.17 15.45
N SER A 166 -0.33 13.90 16.44
CA SER A 166 0.86 14.73 16.71
C SER A 166 1.86 14.78 15.53
N CYS A 167 1.95 13.71 14.74
CA CYS A 167 2.87 13.58 13.61
C CYS A 167 2.16 13.20 12.31
N GLY A 168 0.91 13.66 12.12
CA GLY A 168 0.11 13.27 10.97
C GLY A 168 -0.14 11.76 10.91
N SER A 169 -0.41 11.24 9.73
CA SER A 169 -0.69 9.82 9.51
C SER A 169 -0.05 9.34 8.22
N HIS A 170 1.16 8.79 8.29
CA HIS A 170 1.84 8.20 7.14
C HIS A 170 1.07 6.99 6.62
N THR A 171 0.96 5.95 7.45
CA THR A 171 0.11 4.77 7.21
C THR A 171 -0.85 4.59 8.37
N ASN A 172 -1.87 3.77 8.15
CA ASN A 172 -2.84 3.45 9.20
C ASN A 172 -3.24 1.98 9.15
N THR A 173 -3.40 1.37 10.33
CA THR A 173 -3.71 -0.05 10.48
C THR A 173 -4.93 -0.26 11.35
N LEU A 174 -5.91 -0.99 10.85
CA LEU A 174 -7.09 -1.39 11.63
C LEU A 174 -6.73 -2.51 12.62
N VAL A 175 -7.01 -2.27 13.89
CA VAL A 175 -7.06 -3.27 14.96
C VAL A 175 -8.51 -3.37 15.44
N PRO A 176 -9.24 -4.44 15.07
CA PRO A 176 -10.65 -4.57 15.46
C PRO A 176 -10.82 -4.69 16.98
N GLY A 177 -11.60 -3.79 17.59
CA GLY A 177 -11.95 -3.78 19.01
C GLY A 177 -13.17 -4.63 19.35
N GLY A 178 -13.66 -5.45 18.41
CA GLY A 178 -14.92 -6.18 18.51
C GLY A 178 -15.97 -5.66 17.51
N LYS A 179 -17.25 -5.73 17.89
CA LYS A 179 -18.35 -5.32 17.00
C LYS A 179 -18.65 -3.82 17.03
N ASP A 180 -18.27 -3.13 18.09
CA ASP A 180 -18.76 -1.79 18.39
C ASP A 180 -17.71 -0.70 18.16
N THR A 181 -16.42 -1.07 18.18
CA THR A 181 -15.30 -0.13 18.16
C THR A 181 -14.19 -0.67 17.26
N ASP A 182 -13.67 0.23 16.43
CA ASP A 182 -12.43 0.02 15.70
C ASP A 182 -11.31 0.84 16.36
N TYR A 183 -10.10 0.27 16.43
CA TYR A 183 -8.90 1.01 16.79
C TYR A 183 -8.03 1.18 15.56
N ILE A 184 -7.53 2.39 15.31
CA ILE A 184 -6.64 2.69 14.20
C ILE A 184 -5.27 3.01 14.77
N TYR A 185 -4.29 2.17 14.47
CA TYR A 185 -2.89 2.44 14.77
C TYR A 185 -2.37 3.33 13.65
N VAL A 186 -1.99 4.55 14.01
CA VAL A 186 -1.45 5.55 13.10
C VAL A 186 0.07 5.46 13.17
N SER A 187 0.68 5.07 12.06
CA SER A 187 2.13 4.98 11.94
C SER A 187 2.63 6.30 11.35
N SER A 188 3.53 6.95 12.07
CA SER A 188 4.18 8.20 11.69
C SER A 188 5.58 8.26 12.28
N TYR A 189 6.46 9.06 11.69
CA TYR A 189 7.86 9.13 12.05
C TYR A 189 8.50 10.47 11.63
N SER A 190 9.82 10.62 11.78
CA SER A 190 10.56 11.84 11.45
C SER A 190 10.19 13.10 12.27
N PRO A 191 10.14 13.02 13.61
CA PRO A 191 9.93 14.21 14.45
C PRO A 191 11.05 15.24 14.28
N ARG A 192 10.71 16.52 14.44
CA ARG A 192 11.68 17.62 14.37
C ARG A 192 11.44 18.68 15.44
N ALA A 193 12.54 19.28 15.92
CA ALA A 193 12.52 20.30 16.96
C ALA A 193 11.79 21.59 16.52
N GLU A 194 11.62 21.79 15.22
CA GLU A 194 10.92 22.95 14.67
C GLU A 194 9.42 22.71 14.44
N TYR A 195 8.94 21.46 14.54
CA TYR A 195 7.55 21.11 14.24
C TYR A 195 6.68 21.28 15.50
N PRO A 196 5.71 22.18 15.52
CA PRO A 196 4.97 22.54 16.74
C PRO A 196 4.13 21.39 17.35
N ASP A 197 3.85 20.35 16.58
CA ASP A 197 3.14 19.13 17.00
C ASP A 197 4.09 17.93 17.13
N CYS A 198 4.87 17.64 16.07
CA CYS A 198 5.71 16.46 15.96
C CYS A 198 7.14 16.66 16.49
N GLN A 199 7.29 16.83 17.79
CA GLN A 199 8.59 17.06 18.46
C GLN A 199 9.28 15.76 18.87
N PRO A 200 10.64 15.69 18.85
CA PRO A 200 11.37 14.53 19.35
C PRO A 200 11.40 14.48 20.90
N PRO A 201 11.49 13.27 21.50
CA PRO A 201 11.38 11.96 20.85
C PRO A 201 9.92 11.65 20.50
N HIS A 202 9.67 11.04 19.34
CA HIS A 202 8.32 10.57 19.00
C HIS A 202 8.10 9.16 19.55
N ASP A 203 8.93 8.19 19.15
CA ASP A 203 9.02 6.81 19.69
C ASP A 203 7.67 6.12 19.96
N SER A 204 6.61 6.55 19.28
CA SER A 204 5.22 6.21 19.60
C SER A 204 4.39 6.03 18.34
N ILE A 205 3.14 5.61 18.55
CA ILE A 205 2.08 5.64 17.56
C ILE A 205 0.88 6.35 18.17
N SER A 206 0.10 7.08 17.37
CA SER A 206 -1.21 7.54 17.83
C SER A 206 -2.23 6.43 17.63
N ILE A 207 -3.06 6.17 18.64
CA ILE A 207 -4.13 5.17 18.59
C ILE A 207 -5.45 5.92 18.60
N ILE A 208 -6.22 5.79 17.53
CA ILE A 208 -7.54 6.41 17.40
C ILE A 208 -8.61 5.38 17.71
N GLU A 209 -9.50 5.70 18.64
CA GLU A 209 -10.71 4.92 18.89
C GLU A 209 -11.84 5.46 18.01
N VAL A 210 -12.53 4.57 17.28
CA VAL A 210 -13.68 4.91 16.43
C VAL A 210 -14.90 4.08 16.87
N PRO A 211 -15.85 4.67 17.61
CA PRO A 211 -17.12 4.04 17.89
C PRO A 211 -17.93 3.88 16.60
N LYS A 212 -18.22 2.66 16.16
CA LYS A 212 -18.83 2.39 14.83
C LYS A 212 -20.25 2.92 14.71
N ALA A 213 -20.99 2.93 15.83
CA ALA A 213 -22.34 3.51 15.89
C ALA A 213 -22.34 5.04 15.92
N ASN A 214 -21.22 5.67 16.27
CA ASN A 214 -21.07 7.12 16.33
C ASN A 214 -19.65 7.55 15.91
N PRO A 215 -19.28 7.40 14.62
CA PRO A 215 -17.93 7.60 14.14
C PRO A 215 -17.43 9.06 14.28
N THR A 216 -18.32 10.03 14.46
CA THR A 216 -17.95 11.43 14.71
C THR A 216 -17.39 11.67 16.12
N ALA A 217 -17.57 10.71 17.04
CA ALA A 217 -16.94 10.71 18.36
C ALA A 217 -15.50 10.17 18.36
N ALA A 218 -14.96 9.82 17.19
CA ALA A 218 -13.60 9.33 17.06
C ALA A 218 -12.57 10.34 17.61
N LYS A 219 -11.55 9.80 18.30
CA LYS A 219 -10.49 10.59 18.95
C LYS A 219 -9.23 9.75 19.14
N VAL A 220 -8.09 10.42 19.26
CA VAL A 220 -6.88 9.79 19.82
C VAL A 220 -7.18 9.37 21.27
N VAL A 221 -7.04 8.08 21.56
CA VAL A 221 -7.30 7.50 22.88
C VAL A 221 -6.01 7.19 23.64
N ALA A 222 -4.90 6.96 22.92
CA ALA A 222 -3.60 6.69 23.50
C ALA A 222 -2.47 7.05 22.53
N GLU A 223 -1.31 7.39 23.09
CA GLU A 223 -0.04 7.59 22.36
C GLU A 223 1.09 6.88 23.13
N PRO A 224 1.13 5.53 23.11
CA PRO A 224 2.12 4.78 23.88
C PRO A 224 3.53 4.99 23.32
N ASN A 225 4.50 5.24 24.20
CA ASN A 225 5.92 5.10 23.85
C ASN A 225 6.25 3.60 23.67
N LEU A 226 6.60 3.22 22.45
CA LEU A 226 6.96 1.86 22.05
C LEU A 226 8.43 1.53 22.34
N PHE A 227 9.30 2.53 22.44
CA PHE A 227 10.75 2.40 22.63
C PHE A 227 11.24 3.23 23.82
N PRO A 228 10.79 2.95 25.06
CA PRO A 228 11.15 3.74 26.24
C PRO A 228 12.66 3.70 26.56
N ASP A 229 13.35 2.64 26.15
CA ASP A 229 14.80 2.48 26.33
C ASP A 229 15.60 2.92 25.08
N GLY A 230 14.93 3.51 24.09
CA GLY A 230 15.47 3.88 22.78
C GLY A 230 15.44 2.73 21.77
N GLY A 231 15.17 3.07 20.51
CA GLY A 231 15.30 2.15 19.38
C GLY A 231 16.69 2.22 18.74
N ASN A 232 16.81 1.67 17.53
CA ASN A 232 18.03 1.75 16.73
C ASN A 232 18.49 3.23 16.59
N PRO A 233 19.75 3.59 16.88
CA PRO A 233 20.24 4.96 16.77
C PRO A 233 20.51 5.41 15.32
N GLY A 234 20.38 4.51 14.34
CA GLY A 234 20.79 4.74 12.96
C GLY A 234 22.31 4.72 12.79
N GLY A 235 22.77 4.83 11.54
CA GLY A 235 24.20 4.83 11.23
C GLY A 235 24.50 4.54 9.76
N THR A 236 25.68 3.99 9.51
CA THR A 236 26.17 3.68 8.17
C THR A 236 26.59 2.22 8.08
N GLN A 237 26.04 1.52 7.10
CA GLN A 237 26.36 0.13 6.78
C GLN A 237 27.81 0.02 6.23
N PRO A 238 28.42 -1.18 6.28
CA PRO A 238 29.71 -1.43 5.63
C PRO A 238 29.71 -1.15 4.12
N SER A 239 28.55 -1.22 3.49
CA SER A 239 28.32 -0.91 2.07
C SER A 239 28.42 0.59 1.74
N GLY A 240 28.40 1.47 2.76
CA GLY A 240 28.33 2.92 2.63
C GLY A 240 26.91 3.49 2.64
N ASP A 241 25.87 2.65 2.61
CA ASP A 241 24.48 3.10 2.76
C ASP A 241 24.17 3.48 4.21
N SER A 242 23.26 4.44 4.43
CA SER A 242 22.76 4.74 5.77
C SER A 242 21.65 3.78 6.16
N TYR A 243 21.60 3.38 7.43
CA TYR A 243 20.42 2.76 8.04
C TYR A 243 19.77 3.72 9.03
N SER A 244 18.44 3.71 9.07
CA SER A 244 17.65 4.70 9.80
C SER A 244 17.68 4.50 11.31
N ALA A 245 17.58 5.62 12.02
CA ALA A 245 17.21 5.60 13.43
C ALA A 245 15.71 5.30 13.57
N THR A 246 15.35 4.61 14.65
CA THR A 246 13.96 4.37 15.02
C THR A 246 13.40 5.63 15.68
N THR A 247 12.37 6.20 15.05
CA THR A 247 11.67 7.41 15.55
C THR A 247 10.16 7.27 15.53
N GLY A 248 9.67 6.05 15.33
CA GLY A 248 8.28 5.73 15.04
C GLY A 248 8.21 4.52 14.11
N CYS A 249 7.00 4.03 13.88
CA CYS A 249 6.78 2.96 12.93
C CYS A 249 6.39 3.48 11.56
N HIS A 250 6.86 2.81 10.49
CA HIS A 250 6.48 3.13 9.12
C HIS A 250 5.18 2.39 8.76
N ASP A 251 5.21 1.07 8.81
CA ASP A 251 4.02 0.22 8.71
C ASP A 251 3.91 -0.71 9.91
N ILE A 252 2.67 -1.00 10.26
CA ILE A 252 2.31 -2.04 11.22
C ILE A 252 1.39 -3.02 10.48
N THR A 253 1.59 -4.31 10.66
CA THR A 253 0.60 -5.30 10.27
C THR A 253 0.06 -5.97 11.53
N ALA A 254 -1.20 -5.72 11.83
CA ALA A 254 -1.91 -6.40 12.89
C ALA A 254 -2.29 -7.81 12.45
N TYR A 255 -2.20 -8.75 13.38
CA TYR A 255 -2.76 -10.08 13.23
C TYR A 255 -3.79 -10.35 14.35
N PRO A 256 -5.01 -9.81 14.23
CA PRO A 256 -5.96 -9.73 15.34
C PRO A 256 -6.32 -11.08 15.96
N SER A 257 -6.39 -12.15 15.15
CA SER A 257 -6.72 -13.50 15.64
C SER A 257 -5.72 -14.06 16.66
N LYS A 258 -4.46 -13.61 16.58
CA LYS A 258 -3.38 -13.98 17.50
C LYS A 258 -3.08 -12.90 18.54
N LYS A 259 -3.74 -11.74 18.45
CA LYS A 259 -3.48 -10.57 19.30
C LYS A 259 -2.01 -10.13 19.28
N ILE A 260 -1.36 -10.27 18.13
CA ILE A 260 -0.02 -9.72 17.88
C ILE A 260 -0.06 -8.79 16.67
N ALA A 261 0.94 -7.93 16.56
CA ALA A 261 1.23 -7.19 15.33
C ALA A 261 2.73 -7.23 15.04
N ALA A 262 3.12 -7.07 13.78
CA ALA A 262 4.51 -6.86 13.39
C ALA A 262 4.69 -5.41 12.95
N GLY A 263 5.65 -4.71 13.52
CA GLY A 263 5.98 -3.33 13.20
C GLY A 263 7.31 -3.23 12.46
N ALA A 264 7.33 -2.50 11.36
CA ALA A 264 8.56 -2.10 10.69
C ALA A 264 8.80 -0.63 11.05
N CYS A 265 9.74 -0.40 11.96
CA CYS A 265 9.89 0.88 12.64
C CYS A 265 11.17 1.60 12.27
N MET A 266 11.37 1.75 10.96
CA MET A 266 12.52 2.38 10.29
C MET A 266 13.87 1.71 10.57
N GLY A 267 14.30 1.62 11.82
CA GLY A 267 15.55 1.00 12.25
C GLY A 267 15.38 -0.37 12.93
N ASP A 268 14.16 -0.70 13.34
CA ASP A 268 13.82 -1.93 14.06
C ASP A 268 12.68 -2.70 13.37
N GLY A 269 12.78 -4.03 13.33
CA GLY A 269 11.63 -4.91 13.13
C GLY A 269 11.14 -5.42 14.48
N VAL A 270 9.85 -5.27 14.79
CA VAL A 270 9.31 -5.59 16.12
C VAL A 270 8.07 -6.47 16.05
N ILE A 271 7.85 -7.24 17.11
CA ILE A 271 6.55 -7.87 17.39
C ILE A 271 5.91 -7.14 18.57
N PHE A 272 4.63 -6.81 18.41
CA PHE A 272 3.80 -6.25 19.47
C PHE A 272 2.85 -7.29 20.05
N ASP A 273 2.66 -7.30 21.36
CA ASP A 273 1.43 -7.77 21.99
C ASP A 273 0.37 -6.67 21.84
N ILE A 274 -0.75 -6.99 21.18
CA ILE A 274 -1.90 -6.10 20.99
C ILE A 274 -3.16 -6.65 21.67
N SER A 275 -3.00 -7.50 22.69
CA SER A 275 -4.11 -8.03 23.49
C SER A 275 -4.95 -6.93 24.15
N ASN A 276 -4.31 -5.79 24.46
CA ASN A 276 -4.96 -4.53 24.74
C ASN A 276 -4.67 -3.55 23.59
N PRO A 277 -5.64 -3.26 22.71
CA PRO A 277 -5.42 -2.38 21.55
C PRO A 277 -5.03 -0.95 21.91
N VAL A 278 -5.30 -0.46 23.13
CA VAL A 278 -4.91 0.92 23.52
C VAL A 278 -3.61 0.99 24.31
N ALA A 279 -2.97 -0.15 24.55
CA ALA A 279 -1.69 -0.24 25.24
C ALA A 279 -0.84 -1.40 24.65
N PRO A 280 -0.51 -1.35 23.35
CA PRO A 280 0.39 -2.32 22.74
C PRO A 280 1.76 -2.29 23.41
N LYS A 281 2.46 -3.43 23.39
CA LYS A 281 3.80 -3.57 23.94
C LYS A 281 4.72 -4.25 22.96
N VAL A 282 5.90 -3.69 22.73
CA VAL A 282 6.98 -4.40 22.03
C VAL A 282 7.41 -5.58 22.89
N ILE A 283 7.39 -6.79 22.31
CA ILE A 283 7.76 -8.05 22.97
C ILE A 283 8.94 -8.77 22.31
N GLU A 284 9.31 -8.36 21.10
CA GLU A 284 10.47 -8.86 20.36
C GLU A 284 10.97 -7.75 19.44
N THR A 285 12.30 -7.65 19.28
CA THR A 285 12.96 -6.65 18.43
C THR A 285 14.15 -7.29 17.72
N VAL A 286 14.19 -7.15 16.40
CA VAL A 286 15.31 -7.55 15.55
C VAL A 286 15.87 -6.35 14.80
N GLN A 287 17.18 -6.38 14.56
CA GLN A 287 17.91 -5.39 13.80
C GLN A 287 18.82 -6.07 12.79
N ASP A 288 19.06 -5.40 11.67
CA ASP A 288 20.05 -5.78 10.68
C ASP A 288 20.71 -4.52 10.13
N THR A 289 21.78 -4.09 10.79
CA THR A 289 22.55 -2.89 10.43
C THR A 289 23.58 -3.17 9.32
N THR A 290 23.57 -4.38 8.76
CA THR A 290 24.47 -4.77 7.67
C THR A 290 23.77 -4.69 6.32
N ASN A 291 22.53 -5.19 6.23
CA ASN A 291 21.80 -5.24 4.96
C ASN A 291 20.55 -4.37 4.93
N PHE A 292 19.83 -4.21 6.04
CA PHE A 292 18.62 -3.37 6.09
C PHE A 292 18.97 -1.91 6.31
N ALA A 293 18.39 -1.04 5.48
CA ALA A 293 18.52 0.41 5.63
C ALA A 293 17.26 1.03 6.22
N PHE A 294 16.10 0.54 5.81
CA PHE A 294 14.81 1.10 6.20
C PHE A 294 13.77 -0.01 6.36
N TRP A 295 13.49 -0.39 7.62
CA TRP A 295 12.41 -1.31 7.96
C TRP A 295 11.08 -0.65 7.59
N HIS A 296 10.51 -1.09 6.47
CA HIS A 296 9.39 -0.45 5.82
C HIS A 296 8.05 -1.10 6.17
N SER A 297 7.90 -2.39 5.89
CA SER A 297 6.66 -3.13 6.15
C SER A 297 6.91 -4.56 6.61
N ALA A 298 5.85 -5.20 7.11
CA ALA A 298 5.87 -6.55 7.64
C ALA A 298 4.65 -7.34 7.16
N THR A 299 4.76 -8.65 6.97
CA THR A 299 3.62 -9.52 6.61
C THR A 299 3.78 -10.88 7.26
N PHE A 300 2.73 -11.39 7.90
CA PHE A 300 2.76 -12.73 8.47
C PHE A 300 2.45 -13.76 7.39
N ASN A 301 2.95 -14.99 7.52
CA ASN A 301 2.31 -16.11 6.81
C ASN A 301 0.92 -16.41 7.41
N ASN A 302 0.09 -17.20 6.72
CA ASN A 302 -1.30 -17.44 7.15
C ASN A 302 -1.41 -18.20 8.49
N LYS A 303 -0.33 -18.83 8.96
CA LYS A 303 -0.30 -19.50 10.26
C LYS A 303 0.23 -18.60 11.37
N GLY A 304 0.78 -17.42 11.06
CA GLY A 304 1.47 -16.55 11.99
C GLY A 304 2.67 -17.23 12.65
N THR A 305 3.42 -18.00 11.88
CA THR A 305 4.65 -18.68 12.29
C THR A 305 5.86 -18.17 11.52
N LYS A 306 5.66 -17.16 10.67
CA LYS A 306 6.71 -16.46 9.91
C LYS A 306 6.33 -15.00 9.77
N VAL A 307 7.33 -14.14 9.68
CA VAL A 307 7.20 -12.73 9.34
C VAL A 307 8.17 -12.41 8.22
N VAL A 308 7.66 -11.76 7.17
CA VAL A 308 8.45 -11.18 6.09
C VAL A 308 8.54 -9.70 6.39
N PHE A 309 9.75 -9.20 6.67
CA PHE A 309 10.02 -7.77 6.76
C PHE A 309 10.61 -7.25 5.47
N THR A 310 10.31 -6.01 5.13
CA THR A 310 10.70 -5.36 3.88
C THR A 310 11.70 -4.24 4.16
N ASP A 311 12.83 -4.23 3.43
CA ASP A 311 13.80 -3.13 3.41
C ASP A 311 13.53 -2.19 2.24
N GLU A 312 13.13 -0.95 2.51
CA GLU A 312 12.93 0.09 1.49
C GLU A 312 14.19 0.94 1.30
N LEU A 313 15.31 0.27 1.02
CA LEU A 313 16.58 0.90 0.71
C LEU A 313 16.45 2.04 -0.31
N GLY A 314 16.95 3.21 0.07
CA GLY A 314 16.89 4.41 -0.77
C GLY A 314 15.54 5.12 -0.77
N GLY A 315 14.65 4.80 0.19
CA GLY A 315 13.36 5.48 0.42
C GLY A 315 12.44 5.42 -0.80
N GLY A 316 12.43 4.28 -1.49
CA GLY A 316 11.59 4.05 -2.66
C GLY A 316 12.02 4.79 -3.92
N GLY A 317 13.05 5.66 -3.87
CA GLY A 317 13.45 6.51 -5.01
C GLY A 317 14.71 6.08 -5.77
N ARG A 318 15.46 5.10 -5.25
CA ARG A 318 16.78 4.71 -5.78
C ARG A 318 16.73 3.41 -6.58
N ALA A 319 17.62 3.27 -7.56
CA ALA A 319 17.80 2.01 -8.27
C ALA A 319 18.54 0.99 -7.40
N THR A 320 17.81 0.01 -6.86
CA THR A 320 18.41 -1.02 -6.02
C THR A 320 18.37 -2.43 -6.60
N CYS A 321 17.60 -2.69 -7.65
CA CYS A 321 17.54 -4.00 -8.31
C CYS A 321 18.64 -4.14 -9.38
N ASN A 322 19.91 -4.12 -8.96
CA ASN A 322 21.07 -4.28 -9.84
C ASN A 322 22.19 -5.09 -9.15
N THR A 323 23.21 -5.46 -9.92
CA THR A 323 24.35 -6.26 -9.45
C THR A 323 25.14 -5.59 -8.34
N THR A 324 25.21 -4.25 -8.34
CA THR A 324 26.01 -3.48 -7.39
C THR A 324 25.41 -3.51 -5.98
N VAL A 325 24.08 -3.39 -5.88
CA VAL A 325 23.39 -3.53 -4.59
C VAL A 325 23.39 -4.98 -4.13
N GLY A 326 23.18 -5.91 -5.07
CA GLY A 326 23.15 -7.34 -4.78
C GLY A 326 21.82 -7.82 -4.19
N PRO A 327 21.75 -9.10 -3.80
CA PRO A 327 20.50 -9.79 -3.50
C PRO A 327 19.95 -9.56 -2.08
N ASN A 328 20.78 -9.09 -1.14
CA ASN A 328 20.42 -9.05 0.29
C ASN A 328 19.96 -7.68 0.80
N ARG A 329 20.19 -6.61 0.03
CA ARG A 329 19.86 -5.22 0.40
C ARG A 329 18.71 -4.72 -0.45
N GLY A 330 17.83 -3.88 0.09
CA GLY A 330 16.58 -3.51 -0.60
C GLY A 330 15.72 -4.75 -0.91
N ALA A 331 15.72 -5.70 0.03
CA ALA A 331 15.17 -7.04 -0.11
C ALA A 331 14.19 -7.30 1.03
N ASN A 332 13.43 -8.38 0.93
CA ASN A 332 12.72 -8.90 2.09
C ASN A 332 13.67 -9.73 2.96
N ALA A 333 13.50 -9.67 4.27
CA ALA A 333 14.06 -10.61 5.23
C ALA A 333 12.95 -11.52 5.78
N ILE A 334 13.18 -12.82 5.73
CA ILE A 334 12.22 -13.83 6.17
C ILE A 334 12.67 -14.36 7.53
N PHE A 335 11.76 -14.30 8.49
CA PHE A 335 11.95 -14.80 9.84
C PHE A 335 10.92 -15.90 10.11
N ASP A 336 11.34 -16.98 10.77
CA ASP A 336 10.41 -17.85 11.48
C ASP A 336 10.03 -17.19 12.81
N LEU A 337 8.77 -17.31 13.19
CA LEU A 337 8.21 -16.82 14.45
C LEU A 337 7.79 -18.01 15.31
N SER A 338 8.43 -18.15 16.46
CA SER A 338 8.15 -19.21 17.42
C SER A 338 6.84 -18.98 18.18
N SER A 339 6.41 -19.97 18.97
CA SER A 339 5.19 -19.87 19.79
C SER A 339 5.29 -18.87 20.95
N ASP A 340 6.50 -18.53 21.36
CA ASP A 340 6.84 -17.48 22.34
C ASP A 340 7.19 -16.14 21.66
N ASN A 341 6.83 -15.98 20.39
CA ASN A 341 6.98 -14.76 19.59
C ASN A 341 8.43 -14.30 19.37
N GLN A 342 9.39 -15.22 19.39
CA GLN A 342 10.78 -14.94 19.09
C GLN A 342 11.03 -15.08 17.58
N LEU A 343 11.72 -14.10 17.00
CA LEU A 343 12.05 -14.07 15.57
C LEU A 343 13.40 -14.75 15.32
N THR A 344 13.45 -15.67 14.35
CA THR A 344 14.70 -16.29 13.88
C THR A 344 14.88 -16.02 12.40
N PHE A 345 15.94 -15.27 12.05
CA PHE A 345 16.27 -14.97 10.66
C PHE A 345 16.55 -16.25 9.87
N LYS A 346 16.05 -16.32 8.63
CA LYS A 346 16.23 -17.48 7.73
C LYS A 346 16.93 -17.13 6.43
N SER A 347 16.39 -16.20 5.67
CA SER A 347 16.95 -15.83 4.36
C SER A 347 16.46 -14.45 3.92
N TYR A 348 17.05 -13.96 2.83
CA TYR A 348 16.53 -12.82 2.10
C TYR A 348 15.82 -13.28 0.82
N TYR A 349 14.83 -12.51 0.40
CA TYR A 349 14.22 -12.62 -0.93
C TYR A 349 14.31 -11.29 -1.67
N LYS A 350 14.87 -11.33 -2.87
CA LYS A 350 14.86 -10.23 -3.83
C LYS A 350 14.57 -10.74 -5.23
N ILE A 351 13.80 -9.98 -6.00
CA ILE A 351 13.55 -10.33 -7.40
C ILE A 351 14.87 -10.46 -8.18
N GLN A 352 14.93 -11.46 -9.06
CA GLN A 352 16.12 -11.74 -9.87
C GLN A 352 16.21 -10.84 -11.12
N ARG A 353 15.18 -10.02 -11.34
CA ARG A 353 14.99 -9.18 -12.52
C ARG A 353 15.69 -7.84 -12.33
N HIS A 354 16.92 -7.72 -12.83
CA HIS A 354 17.67 -6.47 -12.77
C HIS A 354 17.03 -5.38 -13.63
N GLN A 355 16.89 -4.20 -13.06
CA GLN A 355 16.31 -3.01 -13.68
C GLN A 355 17.41 -2.05 -14.16
N PHE A 356 17.06 -1.04 -14.95
CA PHE A 356 17.99 0.03 -15.30
C PHE A 356 18.33 0.89 -14.08
N ASP A 357 19.52 1.50 -14.07
CA ASP A 357 19.92 2.41 -12.97
C ASP A 357 19.10 3.72 -12.91
N SER A 358 18.25 3.96 -13.91
CA SER A 358 17.25 5.04 -13.93
C SER A 358 15.93 4.69 -13.25
N GLU A 359 15.74 3.44 -12.83
CA GLU A 359 14.48 2.94 -12.31
C GLU A 359 14.56 2.72 -10.80
N ASN A 360 13.62 3.30 -10.05
CA ASN A 360 13.50 2.98 -8.64
C ASN A 360 12.93 1.57 -8.48
N CYS A 361 13.61 0.73 -7.73
CA CYS A 361 13.20 -0.65 -7.54
C CYS A 361 13.68 -1.13 -6.18
N VAL A 362 12.73 -1.53 -5.34
CA VAL A 362 12.95 -2.05 -3.99
C VAL A 362 11.68 -2.75 -3.53
N ALA A 363 11.78 -3.69 -2.58
CA ALA A 363 10.62 -4.37 -2.02
C ALA A 363 9.63 -3.39 -1.37
N HIS A 364 8.33 -3.64 -1.55
CA HIS A 364 7.27 -2.81 -0.98
C HIS A 364 6.04 -3.68 -0.61
N ASN A 365 4.86 -3.08 -0.49
CA ASN A 365 3.68 -3.75 0.07
C ASN A 365 3.13 -4.91 -0.77
N GLY A 366 2.67 -5.95 -0.08
CA GLY A 366 2.14 -7.19 -0.66
C GLY A 366 1.16 -7.91 0.25
N SER A 367 0.54 -8.98 -0.26
CA SER A 367 -0.36 -9.83 0.53
C SER A 367 -0.29 -11.30 0.12
N LEU A 368 -0.76 -12.18 1.01
CA LEU A 368 -0.76 -13.61 0.76
C LEU A 368 -1.73 -14.00 -0.35
N ILE A 369 -1.32 -14.99 -1.14
CA ILE A 369 -2.21 -15.79 -1.99
C ILE A 369 -2.60 -17.02 -1.17
N PRO A 370 -3.87 -17.14 -0.73
CA PRO A 370 -4.27 -18.13 0.26
C PRO A 370 -4.34 -19.53 -0.36
N VAL A 371 -3.29 -20.33 -0.15
CA VAL A 371 -3.21 -21.71 -0.62
C VAL A 371 -2.98 -22.62 0.58
N ASN A 372 -3.70 -23.74 0.64
CA ASN A 372 -3.53 -24.70 1.73
C ASN A 372 -2.12 -25.31 1.72
N GLY A 373 -1.44 -25.31 2.87
CA GLY A 373 -0.12 -25.90 3.06
C GLY A 373 1.04 -25.16 2.40
N ARG A 374 0.82 -23.97 1.83
CA ARG A 374 1.87 -23.16 1.19
C ARG A 374 1.82 -21.72 1.68
N ASP A 375 2.99 -21.11 1.75
CA ASP A 375 3.15 -19.69 2.01
C ASP A 375 3.55 -19.02 0.68
N VAL A 376 2.58 -18.40 0.01
CA VAL A 376 2.76 -17.73 -1.28
C VAL A 376 2.23 -16.32 -1.14
N MET A 377 2.90 -15.35 -1.75
CA MET A 377 2.45 -13.97 -1.76
C MET A 377 2.63 -13.31 -3.11
N VAL A 378 1.91 -12.21 -3.27
CA VAL A 378 2.11 -11.23 -4.33
C VAL A 378 2.55 -9.92 -3.71
N GLN A 379 3.52 -9.24 -4.32
CA GLN A 379 4.15 -8.07 -3.72
C GLN A 379 4.61 -7.08 -4.78
N SER A 380 4.51 -5.80 -4.46
CA SER A 380 5.08 -4.71 -5.24
C SER A 380 6.57 -4.54 -5.04
N TRP A 381 7.27 -4.14 -6.11
CA TRP A 381 8.70 -3.86 -6.15
C TRP A 381 9.03 -2.53 -6.85
N TYR A 382 8.17 -1.51 -6.69
CA TYR A 382 8.24 -0.26 -7.45
C TYR A 382 8.32 -0.53 -8.96
N MET A 383 9.31 0.00 -9.70
CA MET A 383 9.44 -0.26 -11.14
C MET A 383 9.83 -1.71 -11.47
N GLY A 384 10.30 -2.50 -10.49
CA GLY A 384 10.40 -3.96 -10.64
C GLY A 384 9.03 -4.66 -10.77
N GLY A 385 7.95 -3.90 -10.57
CA GLY A 385 6.56 -4.32 -10.76
C GLY A 385 6.06 -5.27 -9.68
N THR A 386 5.14 -6.14 -10.06
CA THR A 386 4.54 -7.14 -9.20
C THR A 386 5.30 -8.47 -9.28
N SER A 387 5.75 -8.98 -8.14
CA SER A 387 6.35 -10.30 -7.98
C SER A 387 5.37 -11.27 -7.31
N PHE A 388 5.21 -12.46 -7.88
CA PHE A 388 4.52 -13.59 -7.25
C PHE A 388 5.59 -14.55 -6.77
N TRP A 389 5.59 -14.92 -5.48
CA TRP A 389 6.68 -15.72 -4.94
C TRP A 389 6.24 -16.66 -3.82
N ASP A 390 6.98 -17.74 -3.66
CA ASP A 390 6.76 -18.82 -2.69
C ASP A 390 7.86 -18.77 -1.63
N PHE A 391 7.47 -18.78 -0.37
CA PHE A 391 8.33 -18.83 0.81
C PHE A 391 7.88 -19.89 1.81
N THR A 392 7.24 -20.95 1.31
CA THR A 392 6.86 -22.13 2.08
C THR A 392 8.07 -22.72 2.79
N ASP A 393 9.21 -22.77 2.10
CA ASP A 393 10.53 -22.95 2.71
C ASP A 393 11.14 -21.56 2.99
N SER A 394 11.28 -21.22 4.27
CA SER A 394 11.82 -19.92 4.69
C SER A 394 13.28 -19.72 4.30
N GLU A 395 14.02 -20.78 3.96
CA GLU A 395 15.44 -20.72 3.59
C GLU A 395 15.64 -20.61 2.07
N ASN A 396 14.62 -20.98 1.28
CA ASN A 396 14.71 -21.06 -0.18
C ASN A 396 13.51 -20.41 -0.88
N PRO A 397 13.26 -19.10 -0.66
CA PRO A 397 12.17 -18.39 -1.33
C PRO A 397 12.45 -18.26 -2.84
N ARG A 398 11.39 -18.27 -3.65
CA ARG A 398 11.53 -18.19 -5.12
C ARG A 398 10.39 -17.45 -5.80
N GLU A 399 10.74 -16.68 -6.84
CA GLU A 399 9.76 -16.08 -7.74
C GLU A 399 9.09 -17.18 -8.59
N ILE A 400 7.77 -17.11 -8.74
CA ILE A 400 6.94 -18.05 -9.50
C ILE A 400 6.14 -17.37 -10.63
N GLY A 401 6.18 -16.05 -10.69
CA GLY A 401 5.58 -15.27 -11.76
C GLY A 401 5.83 -13.78 -11.53
N TYR A 402 5.68 -12.99 -12.58
CA TYR A 402 5.82 -11.54 -12.46
C TYR A 402 5.01 -10.78 -13.51
N PHE A 403 4.79 -9.50 -13.23
CA PHE A 403 4.31 -8.46 -14.13
C PHE A 403 5.09 -7.18 -13.85
N GLU A 404 5.58 -6.51 -14.87
CA GLU A 404 6.24 -5.21 -14.75
C GLU A 404 6.06 -4.39 -16.02
N ARG A 405 6.49 -3.12 -15.97
CA ARG A 405 6.65 -2.27 -17.13
C ARG A 405 8.11 -1.84 -17.18
N GLY A 406 8.69 -1.75 -18.37
CA GLY A 406 10.01 -1.14 -18.53
C GLY A 406 10.00 0.34 -18.12
N PRO A 407 11.15 1.04 -18.23
CA PRO A 407 11.33 2.38 -17.69
C PRO A 407 10.18 3.34 -17.99
N ASN A 408 9.83 4.19 -17.03
CA ASN A 408 8.75 5.14 -17.22
C ASN A 408 9.03 6.06 -18.41
N GLY A 409 8.26 5.89 -19.50
CA GLY A 409 8.41 6.64 -20.75
C GLY A 409 7.90 8.09 -20.70
N GLY A 410 7.63 8.63 -19.50
CA GLY A 410 7.20 10.01 -19.30
C GLY A 410 5.68 10.22 -19.28
N ALA A 411 4.87 9.16 -19.21
CA ALA A 411 3.42 9.25 -19.06
C ALA A 411 3.01 9.09 -17.58
N GLY A 412 2.76 10.20 -16.88
CA GLY A 412 2.21 10.23 -15.52
C GLY A 412 3.12 10.99 -14.54
N GLY A 413 2.59 12.01 -13.87
CA GLY A 413 3.21 12.54 -12.65
C GLY A 413 3.11 11.49 -11.54
N GLY A 414 4.13 11.40 -10.68
CA GLY A 414 4.19 10.43 -9.57
C GLY A 414 5.25 9.31 -9.71
N GLY A 415 5.98 9.25 -10.84
CA GLY A 415 6.94 8.16 -11.11
C GLY A 415 6.28 7.00 -11.88
N GLY A 416 6.90 5.82 -11.88
CA GLY A 416 6.32 4.61 -12.46
C GLY A 416 6.56 3.42 -11.55
N GLY A 417 5.83 2.32 -11.77
CA GLY A 417 5.95 1.12 -10.95
C GLY A 417 4.86 1.01 -9.89
N THR A 418 4.82 -0.12 -9.19
CA THR A 418 3.69 -0.48 -8.33
C THR A 418 3.93 -0.08 -6.88
N TRP A 419 3.03 0.70 -6.27
CA TRP A 419 2.99 0.99 -4.82
C TRP A 419 2.64 -0.28 -4.04
N SER A 420 1.45 -0.84 -4.26
CA SER A 420 1.01 -2.07 -3.61
C SER A 420 0.34 -3.03 -4.58
N SER A 421 0.51 -4.33 -4.32
CA SER A 421 -0.02 -5.42 -5.15
C SER A 421 -0.66 -6.46 -4.24
N TYR A 422 -1.97 -6.62 -4.32
CA TYR A 422 -2.71 -7.48 -3.40
C TYR A 422 -3.58 -8.50 -4.09
N TYR A 423 -3.59 -9.71 -3.54
CA TYR A 423 -4.53 -10.75 -3.92
C TYR A 423 -5.90 -10.53 -3.28
N TYR A 424 -6.95 -10.56 -4.12
CA TYR A 424 -8.34 -10.53 -3.64
C TYR A 424 -9.25 -11.37 -4.55
N ASN A 425 -9.89 -12.38 -3.95
CA ASN A 425 -10.98 -13.17 -4.55
C ASN A 425 -10.70 -13.80 -5.93
N GLY A 426 -9.45 -14.16 -6.24
CA GLY A 426 -9.03 -14.85 -7.46
C GLY A 426 -8.25 -13.99 -8.46
N HIS A 427 -8.04 -12.72 -8.13
CA HIS A 427 -7.30 -11.75 -8.95
C HIS A 427 -6.28 -11.02 -8.08
N VAL A 428 -5.37 -10.33 -8.73
CA VAL A 428 -4.45 -9.40 -8.08
C VAL A 428 -4.77 -8.00 -8.56
N TYR A 429 -4.77 -7.06 -7.64
CA TYR A 429 -5.02 -5.65 -7.91
C TYR A 429 -3.78 -4.87 -7.48
N SER A 430 -3.29 -4.01 -8.37
CA SER A 430 -2.09 -3.22 -8.13
C SER A 430 -2.38 -1.74 -8.30
N SER A 431 -1.91 -0.94 -7.34
CA SER A 431 -1.90 0.52 -7.41
C SER A 431 -0.54 0.94 -7.94
N ASP A 432 -0.47 1.41 -9.18
CA ASP A 432 0.74 1.94 -9.79
C ASP A 432 0.90 3.42 -9.45
N LEU A 433 2.12 3.82 -9.11
CA LEU A 433 2.50 5.18 -8.76
C LEU A 433 2.02 6.19 -9.80
N GLY A 434 2.18 5.89 -11.09
CA GLY A 434 1.84 6.82 -12.18
C GLY A 434 0.88 6.26 -13.21
N LYS A 435 0.81 4.94 -13.38
CA LYS A 435 0.02 4.26 -14.43
C LYS A 435 -1.39 3.86 -13.97
N GLY A 436 -1.73 4.09 -12.71
CA GLY A 436 -3.08 3.88 -12.20
C GLY A 436 -3.35 2.48 -11.68
N PHE A 437 -4.56 1.99 -11.90
CA PHE A 437 -5.06 0.76 -11.28
C PHE A 437 -5.00 -0.42 -12.24
N ASP A 438 -4.20 -1.42 -11.90
CA ASP A 438 -4.03 -2.66 -12.65
C ASP A 438 -4.84 -3.82 -12.06
N VAL A 439 -5.35 -4.67 -12.94
CA VAL A 439 -5.92 -5.98 -12.58
C VAL A 439 -5.13 -7.07 -13.27
N LEU A 440 -4.59 -7.97 -12.47
CA LEU A 440 -3.76 -9.08 -12.88
C LEU A 440 -4.42 -10.41 -12.49
N LYS A 441 -3.99 -11.48 -13.16
CA LYS A 441 -4.37 -12.85 -12.82
C LYS A 441 -3.21 -13.81 -13.00
N ILE A 442 -2.88 -14.55 -11.95
CA ILE A 442 -1.96 -15.68 -12.03
C ILE A 442 -2.74 -16.94 -12.43
N THR A 443 -2.24 -17.66 -13.43
CA THR A 443 -2.86 -18.87 -14.02
C THR A 443 -2.11 -20.15 -13.64
N ASP A 444 -1.20 -20.08 -12.68
CA ASP A 444 -0.50 -21.24 -12.12
C ASP A 444 -1.52 -22.26 -11.56
N PRO A 445 -1.57 -23.50 -12.10
CA PRO A 445 -2.50 -24.53 -11.65
C PRO A 445 -2.36 -24.90 -10.15
N SER A 446 -1.18 -24.69 -9.56
CA SER A 446 -0.92 -24.94 -8.14
C SER A 446 -1.55 -23.91 -7.22
N LEU A 447 -1.94 -22.74 -7.74
CA LEU A 447 -2.60 -21.67 -7.00
C LEU A 447 -4.10 -21.59 -7.25
N LYS A 448 -4.66 -22.42 -8.14
CA LYS A 448 -6.07 -22.34 -8.58
C LYS A 448 -7.08 -22.33 -7.43
N LYS A 449 -6.79 -23.05 -6.33
CA LYS A 449 -7.65 -23.16 -5.15
C LYS A 449 -7.70 -21.87 -4.32
N ALA A 450 -6.76 -20.94 -4.50
CA ALA A 450 -6.82 -19.65 -3.83
C ALA A 450 -8.11 -18.90 -4.18
N ALA A 451 -8.62 -19.08 -5.40
CA ALA A 451 -9.84 -18.43 -5.85
C ALA A 451 -11.10 -18.91 -5.11
N ASP A 452 -11.03 -20.08 -4.46
CA ASP A 452 -12.13 -20.63 -3.64
C ASP A 452 -12.19 -19.95 -2.26
N VAL A 453 -11.11 -19.32 -1.81
CA VAL A 453 -11.07 -18.54 -0.57
C VAL A 453 -11.68 -17.17 -0.85
N LYS A 454 -12.95 -17.01 -0.46
CA LYS A 454 -13.67 -15.74 -0.59
C LYS A 454 -13.55 -14.91 0.67
N MET A 455 -13.06 -13.68 0.50
CA MET A 455 -12.97 -12.65 1.51
C MET A 455 -14.07 -11.62 1.25
N ASN A 456 -14.78 -11.23 2.30
CA ASN A 456 -15.76 -10.14 2.24
C ASN A 456 -15.13 -8.78 2.46
N GLU A 457 -13.99 -8.72 3.14
CA GLU A 457 -13.25 -7.51 3.43
C GLU A 457 -11.78 -7.89 3.55
N LEU A 458 -10.89 -7.04 3.06
CA LEU A 458 -9.45 -7.21 3.19
C LEU A 458 -8.77 -5.85 3.32
N ASN A 459 -8.15 -5.63 4.48
CA ASN A 459 -7.06 -4.68 4.64
C ASN A 459 -5.80 -5.53 4.87
N PRO A 460 -4.83 -5.55 3.95
CA PRO A 460 -3.66 -6.42 4.08
C PRO A 460 -2.90 -6.27 5.40
N GLN A 461 -2.80 -5.04 5.90
CA GLN A 461 -2.17 -4.68 7.18
C GLN A 461 -3.05 -5.02 8.40
N SER A 462 -4.34 -5.29 8.23
CA SER A 462 -5.17 -5.94 9.26
C SER A 462 -5.36 -7.41 8.87
N GLN A 463 -4.27 -8.16 8.92
CA GLN A 463 -4.17 -9.45 8.25
C GLN A 463 -5.19 -10.46 8.80
N PRO A 464 -6.11 -10.99 7.96
CA PRO A 464 -7.06 -11.99 8.40
C PRO A 464 -6.41 -13.38 8.47
N VAL A 465 -7.10 -14.31 9.13
CA VAL A 465 -6.84 -15.75 8.89
C VAL A 465 -7.56 -16.15 7.62
N TYR A 466 -6.81 -16.47 6.58
CA TYR A 466 -7.36 -16.95 5.32
C TYR A 466 -7.88 -18.39 5.50
N GLN A 467 -9.17 -18.58 5.25
CA GLN A 467 -9.87 -19.87 5.41
C GLN A 467 -9.55 -20.79 4.23
N THR A 468 -8.38 -21.40 4.23
CA THR A 468 -7.97 -22.40 3.24
C THR A 468 -8.57 -23.77 3.57
N ARG A 469 -8.93 -24.54 2.54
CA ARG A 469 -9.51 -25.90 2.68
C ARG A 469 -8.58 -26.98 2.16
#